data_AF-A0A1M2ZZF4-F1
#
_entry.id   AF-A0A1M2ZZF4-F1
#
_cell.length_a   1.000
_cell.length_b   1.000
_cell.length_c   1.000
_cell.angle_alpha   90.00
_cell.angle_beta   90.00
_cell.angle_gamma   90.00
#
_symmetry.space_group_name_H-M   'P 1'
#
loop_
_entity.id
_entity.type
_entity.pdbx_description
1 polymer ?
#
loop_
_entity_poly.entity_id
_entity_poly.type
_entity_poly.pdbx_seq_one_letter_code
_entity_poly.pdbx_strand_id
1 'polypeptide(L)'
;MKSSTSAIAPLRPTQAQDALALSTSTSPRGYGWALFACLFAGFAALTAMMYAAGLVIDPASRGILPYYVVAAVLIPLRLGAGRWIPRYGQAIADCAESYGAFMLIALTGATAAYPIAALTSGMHDAALQRIDAALGFDWLAWYRLVADHRPLQWLGLAAYRSIYLTPAILLGWFAWTGERAAAHRFLLTFWVAAILTLALYPLMPAIGPLSYLWHGPLPYLPESEQWQQSLIPALRAHQVHWVDLGHLRGIVSAPSFHTAAAVLYIAAAWPRRELRAPIVALNVAMLLSTPVEGTHYLADMLLGAAVAVVAILAMRVMLPAESD
;
A
#
# COMPACT_ATOMS: atom_id res chain seq x y z
N MET A 1 45.92 -77.43 -1.84
CA MET A 1 45.16 -76.79 -0.73
C MET A 1 45.57 -75.33 -0.63
N LYS A 2 44.59 -74.44 -0.35
CA LYS A 2 44.54 -72.96 -0.52
C LYS A 2 43.99 -72.57 -1.90
N SER A 3 42.68 -72.55 -2.15
CA SER A 3 41.54 -71.82 -1.55
C SER A 3 41.56 -70.31 -1.83
N SER A 4 40.63 -69.91 -2.71
CA SER A 4 39.91 -68.62 -2.91
C SER A 4 40.31 -67.41 -2.04
N THR A 5 40.28 -66.16 -2.52
CA THR A 5 39.02 -65.42 -2.70
C THR A 5 39.24 -64.18 -3.59
N SER A 6 38.39 -64.00 -4.61
CA SER A 6 38.24 -62.76 -5.38
C SER A 6 37.38 -61.79 -4.57
N ALA A 7 37.90 -60.59 -4.28
CA ALA A 7 37.17 -59.54 -3.59
C ALA A 7 36.33 -58.75 -4.61
N ILE A 8 35.02 -58.92 -4.53
CA ILE A 8 34.02 -58.12 -5.25
C ILE A 8 34.00 -56.72 -4.61
N ALA A 9 34.34 -55.70 -5.38
CA ALA A 9 34.20 -54.31 -4.96
C ALA A 9 32.70 -53.97 -4.78
N PRO A 10 32.31 -53.25 -3.71
CA PRO A 10 30.92 -52.87 -3.52
C PRO A 10 30.51 -51.86 -4.59
N LEU A 11 29.46 -52.21 -5.34
CA LEU A 11 28.74 -51.30 -6.24
C LEU A 11 28.29 -50.08 -5.42
N ARG A 12 28.83 -48.90 -5.75
CA ARG A 12 28.35 -47.63 -5.20
C ARG A 12 26.84 -47.50 -5.46
N PRO A 13 26.04 -47.14 -4.45
CA PRO A 13 24.64 -46.85 -4.67
C PRO A 13 24.52 -45.76 -5.74
N THR A 14 23.63 -46.03 -6.67
CA THR A 14 23.38 -45.28 -7.91
C THR A 14 22.98 -43.83 -7.61
N GLN A 15 23.48 -42.92 -8.45
CA GLN A 15 23.09 -41.49 -8.55
C GLN A 15 21.56 -41.23 -8.64
N ALA A 16 20.75 -42.29 -8.74
CA ALA A 16 19.29 -42.22 -8.71
C ALA A 16 18.74 -41.87 -7.31
N GLN A 17 19.44 -42.20 -6.22
CA GLN A 17 19.01 -41.83 -4.87
C GLN A 17 19.34 -40.38 -4.52
N ASP A 18 20.45 -39.85 -5.01
CA ASP A 18 20.76 -38.42 -4.93
C ASP A 18 19.80 -37.59 -5.79
N ALA A 19 19.34 -38.10 -6.93
CA ALA A 19 18.33 -37.44 -7.76
C ALA A 19 16.94 -37.38 -7.09
N LEU A 20 16.58 -38.33 -6.23
CA LEU A 20 15.34 -38.28 -5.46
C LEU A 20 15.49 -37.41 -4.19
N ALA A 21 16.67 -37.36 -3.57
CA ALA A 21 16.96 -36.47 -2.45
C ALA A 21 17.08 -34.99 -2.88
N LEU A 22 17.54 -34.73 -4.11
CA LEU A 22 17.58 -33.40 -4.74
C LEU A 22 16.20 -32.91 -5.22
N SER A 23 15.14 -33.73 -5.11
CA SER A 23 13.75 -33.29 -5.34
C SER A 23 13.13 -32.56 -4.13
N THR A 24 13.90 -32.35 -3.07
CA THR A 24 13.52 -31.50 -1.93
C THR A 24 14.29 -30.17 -1.91
N SER A 25 14.69 -29.65 -3.08
CA SER A 25 15.03 -28.23 -3.19
C SER A 25 13.77 -27.41 -2.90
N THR A 26 13.61 -27.01 -1.65
CA THR A 26 12.65 -25.97 -1.29
C THR A 26 13.16 -24.67 -1.92
N SER A 27 12.47 -24.19 -2.95
CA SER A 27 12.63 -22.84 -3.48
C SER A 27 11.23 -22.31 -3.81
N PRO A 28 10.93 -21.01 -3.63
CA PRO A 28 10.99 -20.20 -2.42
C PRO A 28 9.53 -19.84 -2.04
N ARG A 29 8.94 -20.53 -1.05
CA ARG A 29 7.49 -20.37 -0.75
C ARG A 29 7.22 -18.96 -0.20
N GLY A 30 6.74 -18.06 -1.04
CA GLY A 30 6.26 -16.75 -0.61
C GLY A 30 5.14 -16.86 0.43
N TYR A 31 4.87 -15.78 1.16
CA TYR A 31 3.93 -15.70 2.29
C TYR A 31 2.44 -15.67 1.91
N GLY A 32 2.00 -16.48 0.93
CA GLY A 32 0.64 -16.42 0.37
C GLY A 32 -0.47 -16.68 1.40
N TRP A 33 -0.28 -17.66 2.31
CA TRP A 33 -1.23 -17.93 3.38
C TRP A 33 -1.34 -16.79 4.39
N ALA A 34 -0.22 -16.17 4.76
CA ALA A 34 -0.21 -15.02 5.67
C ALA A 34 -0.94 -13.83 5.02
N LEU A 35 -0.67 -13.56 3.74
CA LEU A 35 -1.36 -12.53 2.96
C LEU A 35 -2.87 -12.78 2.91
N PHE A 36 -3.29 -14.02 2.61
CA PHE A 36 -4.70 -14.39 2.62
C PHE A 36 -5.35 -14.20 4.00
N ALA A 37 -4.70 -14.67 5.07
CA ALA A 37 -5.21 -14.53 6.42
C ALA A 37 -5.35 -13.06 6.85
N CYS A 38 -4.36 -12.23 6.51
CA CYS A 38 -4.40 -10.78 6.76
C CYS A 38 -5.53 -10.09 6.00
N LEU A 39 -5.71 -10.41 4.71
CA LEU A 39 -6.81 -9.87 3.90
C LEU A 39 -8.17 -10.28 4.45
N PHE A 40 -8.34 -11.55 4.83
CA PHE A 40 -9.58 -12.05 5.42
C PHE A 40 -9.89 -11.36 6.75
N ALA A 41 -8.91 -11.28 7.65
CA ALA A 41 -9.06 -10.60 8.93
C ALA A 41 -9.38 -9.10 8.74
N GLY A 42 -8.73 -8.45 7.78
CA GLY A 42 -9.00 -7.06 7.40
C GLY A 42 -10.41 -6.84 6.90
N PHE A 43 -10.89 -7.71 6.02
CA PHE A 43 -12.27 -7.66 5.53
C PHE A 43 -13.30 -7.88 6.64
N ALA A 44 -13.05 -8.83 7.55
CA ALA A 44 -13.92 -9.07 8.71
C ALA A 44 -13.96 -7.86 9.65
N ALA A 45 -12.80 -7.25 9.94
CA ALA A 45 -12.71 -6.04 10.75
C ALA A 45 -13.44 -4.87 10.09
N LEU A 46 -13.22 -4.64 8.79
CA LEU A 46 -13.92 -3.62 8.03
C LEU A 46 -15.44 -3.82 8.08
N THR A 47 -15.92 -5.05 7.90
CA THR A 47 -17.35 -5.37 7.96
C THR A 47 -17.93 -5.02 9.32
N ALA A 48 -17.24 -5.37 10.42
CA ALA A 48 -17.68 -5.03 11.76
C ALA A 48 -17.70 -3.52 12.00
N MET A 49 -16.69 -2.78 11.52
CA MET A 49 -16.61 -1.33 11.64
C MET A 49 -17.68 -0.60 10.84
N MET A 50 -17.95 -1.05 9.61
CA MET A 50 -19.02 -0.53 8.75
C MET A 50 -20.39 -0.71 9.42
N TYR A 51 -20.63 -1.91 9.97
CA TYR A 51 -21.85 -2.20 10.74
C TYR A 51 -21.98 -1.26 11.95
N ALA A 52 -20.91 -1.11 12.74
CA ALA A 52 -20.91 -0.24 13.93
C ALA A 52 -21.14 1.24 13.59
N ALA A 53 -20.66 1.70 12.44
CA ALA A 53 -20.86 3.08 11.97
C ALA A 53 -22.19 3.31 11.24
N GLY A 54 -22.99 2.27 11.01
CA GLY A 54 -24.22 2.37 10.22
C GLY A 54 -23.98 2.68 8.74
N LEU A 55 -22.85 2.22 8.20
CA LEU A 55 -22.45 2.40 6.81
C LEU A 55 -22.65 1.12 6.00
N VAL A 56 -23.05 1.27 4.74
CA VAL A 56 -23.29 0.18 3.80
C VAL A 56 -22.62 0.46 2.46
N ILE A 57 -22.17 -0.58 1.78
CA ILE A 57 -21.75 -0.54 0.38
C ILE A 57 -22.85 -1.18 -0.44
N ASP A 58 -23.36 -0.48 -1.46
CA ASP A 58 -24.32 -1.06 -2.40
C ASP A 58 -23.59 -1.95 -3.41
N PRO A 59 -23.81 -3.29 -3.39
CA PRO A 59 -23.18 -4.21 -4.34
C PRO A 59 -23.67 -4.04 -5.79
N ALA A 60 -24.81 -3.36 -5.99
CA ALA A 60 -25.35 -3.06 -7.32
C ALA A 60 -24.92 -1.68 -7.85
N SER A 61 -24.19 -0.90 -7.05
CA SER A 61 -23.75 0.45 -7.44
C SER A 61 -22.84 0.41 -8.67
N ARG A 62 -22.89 1.45 -9.50
CA ARG A 62 -21.96 1.56 -10.64
C ARG A 62 -20.51 1.74 -10.20
N GLY A 63 -20.28 2.27 -9.00
CA GLY A 63 -18.95 2.48 -8.43
C GLY A 63 -18.19 1.19 -8.12
N ILE A 64 -18.88 0.06 -7.88
CA ILE A 64 -18.23 -1.22 -7.63
C ILE A 64 -17.84 -1.99 -8.91
N LEU A 65 -18.48 -1.64 -10.04
CA LEU A 65 -18.32 -2.37 -11.31
C LEU A 65 -16.87 -2.50 -11.79
N PRO A 66 -16.01 -1.44 -11.73
CA PRO A 66 -14.61 -1.58 -12.13
C PRO A 66 -13.87 -2.67 -11.34
N TYR A 67 -14.14 -2.80 -10.05
CA TYR A 67 -13.50 -3.82 -9.20
C TYR A 67 -13.97 -5.23 -9.54
N TYR A 68 -15.24 -5.42 -9.89
CA TYR A 68 -15.74 -6.70 -10.39
C TYR A 68 -15.11 -7.08 -11.74
N VAL A 69 -14.96 -6.12 -12.65
CA VAL A 69 -14.29 -6.36 -13.93
C VAL A 69 -12.83 -6.75 -13.71
N VAL A 70 -12.11 -6.04 -12.84
CA VAL A 70 -10.73 -6.38 -12.49
C VAL A 70 -10.66 -7.78 -11.86
N ALA A 71 -11.53 -8.11 -10.90
CA ALA A 71 -11.56 -9.44 -10.30
C ALA A 71 -11.84 -10.56 -11.33
N ALA A 72 -12.80 -10.33 -12.24
CA ALA A 72 -13.15 -11.26 -13.31
C ALA A 72 -11.99 -11.53 -14.29
N VAL A 73 -11.04 -10.59 -14.40
CA VAL A 73 -9.82 -10.76 -15.21
C VAL A 73 -8.69 -11.40 -14.39
N LEU A 74 -8.41 -10.89 -13.19
CA LEU A 74 -7.26 -11.33 -12.40
C LEU A 74 -7.41 -12.76 -11.88
N ILE A 75 -8.62 -13.19 -11.49
CA ILE A 75 -8.85 -14.54 -10.94
C ILE A 75 -8.54 -15.63 -11.97
N PRO A 76 -9.10 -15.62 -13.21
CA PRO A 76 -8.73 -16.59 -14.23
C PRO A 76 -7.24 -16.58 -14.59
N LEU A 77 -6.64 -15.39 -14.71
CA LEU A 77 -5.20 -15.27 -14.97
C LEU A 77 -4.37 -15.94 -13.87
N ARG A 78 -4.73 -15.72 -12.61
CA ARG A 78 -4.06 -16.34 -11.47
C ARG A 78 -4.19 -17.87 -11.46
N LEU A 79 -5.37 -18.39 -11.81
CA LEU A 79 -5.66 -19.82 -11.74
C LEU A 79 -5.13 -20.61 -12.96
N GLY A 80 -5.03 -19.96 -14.12
CA GLY A 80 -4.79 -20.66 -15.38
C GLY A 80 -3.63 -20.16 -16.23
N ALA A 81 -3.12 -18.94 -16.07
CA ALA A 81 -2.09 -18.41 -16.97
C ALA A 81 -0.83 -19.29 -17.00
N GLY A 82 -0.39 -19.82 -15.86
CA GLY A 82 0.73 -20.75 -15.77
C GLY A 82 0.56 -22.05 -16.56
N ARG A 83 -0.69 -22.45 -16.82
CA ARG A 83 -1.02 -23.65 -17.63
C ARG A 83 -1.23 -23.31 -19.09
N TRP A 84 -1.82 -22.16 -19.39
CA TRP A 84 -2.28 -21.79 -20.73
C TRP A 84 -1.24 -21.03 -21.56
N ILE A 85 -0.30 -20.33 -20.91
CA ILE A 85 0.63 -19.41 -21.58
C ILE A 85 2.06 -19.93 -21.41
N PRO A 86 2.66 -20.51 -22.45
CA PRO A 86 4.06 -20.92 -22.41
C PRO A 86 4.98 -19.72 -22.11
N ARG A 87 6.10 -19.97 -21.42
CA ARG A 87 7.18 -19.02 -21.08
C ARG A 87 6.84 -17.91 -20.08
N TYR A 88 5.69 -17.25 -20.18
CA TYR A 88 5.33 -16.10 -19.33
C TYR A 88 4.15 -16.34 -18.38
N GLY A 89 3.50 -17.50 -18.46
CA GLY A 89 2.28 -17.79 -17.69
C GLY A 89 2.43 -17.63 -16.18
N GLN A 90 3.59 -17.99 -15.62
CA GLN A 90 3.83 -17.88 -14.18
C GLN A 90 3.97 -16.43 -13.72
N ALA A 91 4.70 -15.60 -14.47
CA ALA A 91 4.82 -14.17 -14.21
C ALA A 91 3.45 -13.47 -14.30
N ILE A 92 2.62 -13.85 -15.28
CA ILE A 92 1.26 -13.31 -15.42
C ILE A 92 0.40 -13.71 -14.20
N ALA A 93 0.49 -14.96 -13.75
CA ALA A 93 -0.23 -15.42 -12.56
C ALA A 93 0.22 -14.66 -11.29
N ASP A 94 1.53 -14.45 -11.11
CA ASP A 94 2.08 -13.72 -9.96
C ASP A 94 1.74 -12.22 -10.00
N CYS A 95 1.72 -11.60 -11.19
CA CYS A 95 1.19 -10.25 -11.39
C CYS A 95 -0.28 -10.17 -10.96
N ALA A 96 -1.10 -11.13 -11.39
CA ALA A 96 -2.53 -11.13 -11.09
C ALA A 96 -2.81 -11.27 -9.58
N GLU A 97 -2.07 -12.13 -8.88
CA GLU A 97 -2.14 -12.22 -7.41
C GLU A 97 -1.70 -10.93 -6.73
N SER A 98 -0.55 -10.38 -7.14
CA SER A 98 0.03 -9.22 -6.49
C SER A 98 -0.85 -7.97 -6.66
N TYR A 99 -1.32 -7.71 -7.88
CA TYR A 99 -2.24 -6.60 -8.16
C TYR A 99 -3.60 -6.79 -7.49
N GLY A 100 -4.14 -8.01 -7.50
CA GLY A 100 -5.39 -8.32 -6.80
C GLY A 100 -5.29 -8.09 -5.30
N ALA A 101 -4.21 -8.57 -4.68
CA ALA A 101 -3.96 -8.34 -3.26
C ALA A 101 -3.75 -6.86 -2.94
N PHE A 102 -2.96 -6.13 -3.74
CA PHE A 102 -2.77 -4.70 -3.55
C PHE A 102 -4.09 -3.92 -3.65
N MET A 103 -4.93 -4.24 -4.65
CA MET A 103 -6.26 -3.64 -4.81
C MET A 103 -7.13 -3.90 -3.57
N LEU A 104 -7.17 -5.13 -3.05
CA LEU A 104 -7.96 -5.46 -1.86
C LEU A 104 -7.45 -4.74 -0.61
N ILE A 105 -6.13 -4.63 -0.44
CA ILE A 105 -5.51 -3.87 0.66
C ILE A 105 -5.92 -2.39 0.56
N ALA A 106 -5.73 -1.78 -0.61
CA ALA A 106 -6.02 -0.36 -0.83
C ALA A 106 -7.51 -0.06 -0.65
N LEU A 107 -8.40 -0.89 -1.20
CA LEU A 107 -9.84 -0.74 -1.09
C LEU A 107 -10.30 -0.88 0.37
N THR A 108 -9.76 -1.88 1.08
CA THR A 108 -10.09 -2.11 2.49
C THR A 108 -9.62 -0.94 3.36
N GLY A 109 -8.39 -0.46 3.17
CA GLY A 109 -7.84 0.67 3.91
C GLY A 109 -8.59 1.99 3.65
N ALA A 110 -8.85 2.30 2.38
CA ALA A 110 -9.59 3.51 2.00
C ALA A 110 -11.02 3.49 2.53
N THR A 111 -11.70 2.34 2.45
CA THR A 111 -13.07 2.19 2.99
C THR A 111 -13.07 2.29 4.51
N ALA A 112 -12.11 1.66 5.20
CA ALA A 112 -12.02 1.65 6.66
C ALA A 112 -11.87 3.06 7.27
N ALA A 113 -11.32 4.02 6.52
CA ALA A 113 -11.22 5.41 6.98
C ALA A 113 -12.59 6.03 7.32
N TYR A 114 -13.66 5.65 6.62
CA TYR A 114 -15.01 6.19 6.77
C TYR A 114 -15.66 5.84 8.13
N PRO A 115 -15.81 4.55 8.50
CA PRO A 115 -16.33 4.20 9.81
C PRO A 115 -15.41 4.68 10.94
N ILE A 116 -14.09 4.71 10.73
CA ILE A 116 -13.17 5.30 11.73
C ILE A 116 -13.51 6.77 11.94
N ALA A 117 -13.56 7.56 10.85
CA ALA A 117 -13.85 8.98 10.93
C ALA A 117 -15.19 9.27 11.62
N ALA A 118 -16.22 8.47 11.34
CA ALA A 118 -17.54 8.55 11.99
C ALA A 118 -17.46 8.39 13.52
N LEU A 119 -16.51 7.57 14.00
CA LEU A 119 -16.31 7.26 15.42
C LEU A 119 -15.29 8.18 16.12
N THR A 120 -14.64 9.10 15.39
CA THR A 120 -13.71 10.08 15.97
C THR A 120 -14.42 11.31 16.51
N SER A 121 -13.74 12.07 17.37
CA SER A 121 -14.21 13.37 17.86
C SER A 121 -13.10 14.43 17.80
N GLY A 122 -13.49 15.71 17.80
CA GLY A 122 -12.55 16.83 17.74
C GLY A 122 -11.81 16.94 16.40
N MET A 123 -10.93 17.93 16.32
CA MET A 123 -9.98 18.18 15.23
C MET A 123 -8.66 18.68 15.81
N HIS A 124 -7.54 18.21 15.27
CA HIS A 124 -6.19 18.47 15.80
C HIS A 124 -5.35 19.37 14.88
N ASP A 125 -5.96 20.00 13.88
CA ASP A 125 -5.33 20.96 12.97
C ASP A 125 -4.48 22.02 13.71
N ALA A 126 -5.01 22.59 14.79
CA ALA A 126 -4.29 23.59 15.58
C ALA A 126 -2.98 23.05 16.20
N ALA A 127 -2.96 21.78 16.62
CA ALA A 127 -1.77 21.15 17.18
C ALA A 127 -0.75 20.83 16.08
N LEU A 128 -1.21 20.25 14.96
CA LEU A 128 -0.38 19.97 13.79
C LEU A 128 0.26 21.24 13.24
N GLN A 129 -0.52 22.32 13.08
CA GLN A 129 -0.01 23.62 12.64
C GLN A 129 1.03 24.21 13.59
N ARG A 130 0.85 24.07 14.92
CA ARG A 130 1.86 24.54 15.88
C ARG A 130 3.18 23.78 15.75
N ILE A 131 3.12 22.47 15.49
CA ILE A 131 4.31 21.66 15.24
C ILE A 131 4.99 22.12 13.95
N ASP A 132 4.24 22.30 12.86
CA ASP A 132 4.77 22.80 11.58
C ASP A 132 5.47 24.16 11.76
N ALA A 133 4.84 25.11 12.45
CA ALA A 133 5.43 26.40 12.74
C ALA A 133 6.71 26.29 13.59
N ALA A 134 6.74 25.38 14.58
CA ALA A 134 7.94 25.12 15.39
C ALA A 134 9.07 24.47 14.58
N LEU A 135 8.74 23.70 13.55
CA LEU A 135 9.69 23.14 12.57
C LEU A 135 10.11 24.15 11.49
N GLY A 136 9.53 25.36 11.49
CA GLY A 136 9.80 26.41 10.51
C GLY A 136 9.13 26.16 9.16
N PHE A 137 8.12 25.28 9.09
CA PHE A 137 7.39 25.00 7.87
C PHE A 137 6.19 25.94 7.70
N ASP A 138 6.27 26.82 6.70
CA ASP A 138 5.17 27.69 6.30
C ASP A 138 4.37 27.04 5.17
N TRP A 139 3.30 26.33 5.55
CA TRP A 139 2.41 25.68 4.60
C TRP A 139 1.75 26.67 3.63
N LEU A 140 1.39 27.88 4.09
CA LEU A 140 0.75 28.89 3.23
C LEU A 140 1.72 29.42 2.18
N ALA A 141 2.99 29.63 2.53
CA ALA A 141 4.03 29.99 1.56
C ALA A 141 4.23 28.86 0.53
N TRP A 142 4.25 27.60 0.97
CA TRP A 142 4.36 26.44 0.08
C TRP A 142 3.16 26.33 -0.88
N TYR A 143 1.95 26.52 -0.38
CA TYR A 143 0.73 26.54 -1.20
C TYR A 143 0.76 27.66 -2.23
N ARG A 144 1.11 28.90 -1.83
CA ARG A 144 1.21 30.04 -2.76
C ARG A 144 2.24 29.79 -3.85
N LEU A 145 3.41 29.25 -3.50
CA LEU A 145 4.43 28.85 -4.47
C LEU A 145 3.85 27.92 -5.54
N VAL A 146 3.12 26.87 -5.15
CA VAL A 146 2.50 25.95 -6.12
C VAL A 146 1.36 26.62 -6.90
N ALA A 147 0.50 27.39 -6.23
CA ALA A 147 -0.61 28.10 -6.85
C ALA A 147 -0.16 29.13 -7.90
N ASP A 148 0.99 29.78 -7.71
CA ASP A 148 1.54 30.77 -8.64
C ASP A 148 2.27 30.14 -9.84
N HIS A 149 2.57 28.82 -9.79
CA HIS A 149 3.37 28.14 -10.80
C HIS A 149 2.65 26.93 -11.40
N ARG A 150 2.02 27.11 -12.57
CA ARG A 150 1.33 26.04 -13.30
C ARG A 150 2.16 24.75 -13.49
N PRO A 151 3.46 24.79 -13.82
CA PRO A 151 4.24 23.55 -13.93
C PRO A 151 4.29 22.75 -12.63
N LEU A 152 4.35 23.42 -11.47
CA LEU A 152 4.34 22.75 -10.16
C LEU A 152 2.99 22.09 -9.88
N GLN A 153 1.88 22.66 -10.35
CA GLN A 153 0.55 22.04 -10.23
C GLN A 153 0.47 20.75 -11.05
N TRP A 154 0.81 20.81 -12.34
CA TRP A 154 0.71 19.63 -13.22
C TRP A 154 1.68 18.51 -12.81
N LEU A 155 2.93 18.86 -12.50
CA LEU A 155 3.93 17.90 -12.06
C LEU A 155 3.63 17.39 -10.65
N GLY A 156 3.18 18.26 -9.75
CA GLY A 156 2.79 17.92 -8.38
C GLY A 156 1.64 16.93 -8.36
N LEU A 157 0.58 17.21 -9.14
CA LEU A 157 -0.57 16.31 -9.32
C LEU A 157 -0.14 14.94 -9.88
N ALA A 158 0.67 14.94 -10.94
CA ALA A 158 1.16 13.69 -11.54
C ALA A 158 2.02 12.88 -10.56
N ALA A 159 2.89 13.55 -9.80
CA ALA A 159 3.72 12.93 -8.77
C ALA A 159 2.86 12.40 -7.61
N TYR A 160 1.82 13.14 -7.19
CA TYR A 160 0.92 12.71 -6.13
C TYR A 160 0.13 11.45 -6.52
N ARG A 161 -0.43 11.41 -7.74
CA ARG A 161 -1.12 10.24 -8.30
C ARG A 161 -0.21 9.04 -8.56
N SER A 162 1.12 9.21 -8.49
CA SER A 162 2.07 8.12 -8.64
C SER A 162 2.01 7.09 -7.50
N ILE A 163 1.24 7.36 -6.44
CA ILE A 163 0.89 6.37 -5.41
C ILE A 163 0.27 5.10 -6.00
N TYR A 164 -0.43 5.19 -7.14
CA TYR A 164 -0.98 4.02 -7.83
C TYR A 164 0.01 3.40 -8.83
N LEU A 165 0.83 4.22 -9.48
CA LEU A 165 1.77 3.78 -10.51
C LEU A 165 2.98 3.05 -9.93
N THR A 166 3.57 3.59 -8.87
CA THR A 166 4.77 3.04 -8.23
C THR A 166 4.60 1.58 -7.77
N PRO A 167 3.56 1.20 -7.00
CA PRO A 167 3.36 -0.19 -6.60
C PRO A 167 3.05 -1.10 -7.79
N ALA A 168 2.40 -0.59 -8.85
CA ALA A 168 2.21 -1.36 -10.08
C ALA A 168 3.55 -1.72 -10.73
N ILE A 169 4.48 -0.75 -10.82
CA ILE A 169 5.85 -1.00 -11.33
C ILE A 169 6.58 -2.02 -10.45
N LEU A 170 6.55 -1.85 -9.12
CA LEU A 170 7.25 -2.74 -8.18
C LEU A 170 6.72 -4.18 -8.24
N LEU A 171 5.41 -4.35 -8.16
CA LEU A 171 4.79 -5.68 -8.16
C LEU A 171 4.91 -6.36 -9.53
N GLY A 172 4.78 -5.60 -10.62
CA GLY A 172 5.04 -6.11 -11.97
C GLY A 172 6.49 -6.54 -12.16
N TRP A 173 7.45 -5.77 -11.63
CA TRP A 173 8.86 -6.15 -11.62
C TRP A 173 9.07 -7.47 -10.86
N PHE A 174 8.60 -7.56 -9.61
CA PHE A 174 8.80 -8.77 -8.80
C PHE A 174 8.18 -10.01 -9.44
N ALA A 175 7.01 -9.89 -10.06
CA ALA A 175 6.39 -10.99 -10.79
C ALA A 175 7.20 -11.38 -12.04
N TRP A 176 7.75 -10.40 -12.77
CA TRP A 176 8.55 -10.65 -13.96
C TRP A 176 9.91 -11.26 -13.65
N THR A 177 10.53 -10.89 -12.53
CA THR A 177 11.82 -11.44 -12.07
C THR A 177 11.68 -12.70 -11.22
N GLY A 178 10.46 -13.16 -10.93
CA GLY A 178 10.20 -14.34 -10.10
C GLY A 178 10.43 -14.12 -8.60
N GLU A 179 10.55 -12.86 -8.15
CA GLU A 179 10.77 -12.47 -6.75
C GLU A 179 9.46 -12.47 -5.92
N ARG A 180 8.67 -13.55 -6.01
CA ARG A 180 7.35 -13.68 -5.36
C ARG A 180 7.39 -13.44 -3.84
N ALA A 181 8.44 -13.90 -3.17
CA ALA A 181 8.61 -13.65 -1.73
C ALA A 181 8.81 -12.15 -1.42
N ALA A 182 9.51 -11.40 -2.27
CA ALA A 182 9.68 -9.96 -2.12
C ALA A 182 8.35 -9.21 -2.33
N ALA A 183 7.55 -9.62 -3.33
CA ALA A 183 6.21 -9.09 -3.54
C ALA A 183 5.31 -9.29 -2.30
N HIS A 184 5.28 -10.49 -1.73
CA HIS A 184 4.47 -10.76 -0.54
C HIS A 184 4.96 -9.99 0.70
N ARG A 185 6.29 -9.90 0.91
CA ARG A 185 6.87 -9.08 2.00
C ARG A 185 6.46 -7.62 1.85
N PHE A 186 6.54 -7.08 0.64
CA PHE A 186 6.11 -5.72 0.33
C PHE A 186 4.62 -5.52 0.65
N LEU A 187 3.74 -6.40 0.15
CA LEU A 187 2.30 -6.33 0.40
C LEU A 187 1.94 -6.41 1.88
N LEU A 188 2.58 -7.32 2.63
CA LEU A 188 2.38 -7.44 4.08
C LEU A 188 2.89 -6.21 4.84
N THR A 189 4.04 -5.64 4.43
CA THR A 189 4.56 -4.41 5.03
C THR A 189 3.63 -3.23 4.75
N PHE A 190 3.12 -3.12 3.52
CA PHE A 190 2.15 -2.12 3.13
C PHE A 190 0.82 -2.26 3.91
N TRP A 191 0.36 -3.49 4.11
CA TRP A 191 -0.80 -3.80 4.94
C TRP A 191 -0.61 -3.37 6.40
N VAL A 192 0.53 -3.70 7.00
CA VAL A 192 0.85 -3.29 8.38
C VAL A 192 0.92 -1.77 8.50
N ALA A 193 1.56 -1.08 7.55
CA ALA A 193 1.58 0.38 7.55
C ALA A 193 0.17 0.98 7.45
N ALA A 194 -0.70 0.43 6.60
CA ALA A 194 -2.09 0.87 6.50
C ALA A 194 -2.86 0.69 7.81
N ILE A 195 -2.70 -0.45 8.48
CA ILE A 195 -3.30 -0.70 9.80
C ILE A 195 -2.80 0.31 10.83
N LEU A 196 -1.47 0.52 10.90
CA LEU A 196 -0.88 1.47 11.85
C LEU A 196 -1.38 2.90 11.60
N THR A 197 -1.44 3.33 10.34
CA THR A 197 -2.00 4.63 9.97
C THR A 197 -3.45 4.76 10.42
N LEU A 198 -4.29 3.76 10.13
CA LEU A 198 -5.71 3.78 10.51
C LEU A 198 -5.91 3.68 12.03
N ALA A 199 -5.05 2.98 12.74
CA ALA A 199 -5.09 2.88 14.20
C ALA A 199 -4.68 4.20 14.89
N LEU A 200 -3.76 4.95 14.29
CA LEU A 200 -3.31 6.24 14.82
C LEU A 200 -4.24 7.40 14.43
N TYR A 201 -4.92 7.29 13.28
CA TYR A 201 -5.81 8.33 12.76
C TYR A 201 -6.83 8.88 13.78
N PRO A 202 -7.52 8.05 14.60
CA PRO A 202 -8.44 8.52 15.65
C PRO A 202 -7.83 9.47 16.67
N LEU A 203 -6.52 9.41 16.88
CA LEU A 203 -5.82 10.21 17.89
C LEU A 203 -5.53 11.63 17.40
N MET A 204 -5.64 11.86 16.10
CA MET A 204 -5.28 13.12 15.46
C MET A 204 -6.13 13.39 14.20
N PRO A 205 -7.47 13.27 14.26
CA PRO A 205 -8.32 13.65 13.15
C PRO A 205 -8.10 15.13 12.84
N ALA A 206 -7.98 15.47 11.57
CA ALA A 206 -7.79 16.84 11.09
C ALA A 206 -8.49 17.03 9.73
N ILE A 207 -8.92 18.25 9.43
CA ILE A 207 -9.52 18.61 8.14
C ILE A 207 -8.47 18.93 7.08
N GLY A 208 -7.24 19.23 7.51
CA GLY A 208 -6.11 19.54 6.63
C GLY A 208 -5.80 21.05 6.58
N PRO A 209 -4.55 21.42 6.28
CA PRO A 209 -4.04 22.78 6.30
C PRO A 209 -4.71 23.68 5.27
N LEU A 210 -5.15 23.17 4.11
CA LEU A 210 -5.87 23.98 3.13
C LEU A 210 -7.17 24.53 3.75
N SER A 211 -8.00 23.64 4.29
CA SER A 211 -9.27 24.01 4.94
C SER A 211 -9.07 24.78 6.25
N TYR A 212 -7.99 24.53 6.97
CA TYR A 212 -7.72 25.16 8.26
C TYR A 212 -7.09 26.56 8.15
N LEU A 213 -6.20 26.78 7.18
CA LEU A 213 -5.40 28.01 7.07
C LEU A 213 -5.90 28.97 5.98
N TRP A 214 -6.46 28.45 4.88
CA TRP A 214 -6.88 29.26 3.73
C TRP A 214 -8.37 29.60 3.77
N HIS A 215 -8.69 30.89 3.83
CA HIS A 215 -10.07 31.39 3.96
C HIS A 215 -10.52 32.29 2.79
N GLY A 216 -9.66 32.50 1.80
CA GLY A 216 -9.95 33.31 0.61
C GLY A 216 -10.41 32.50 -0.59
N PRO A 217 -10.62 33.14 -1.76
CA PRO A 217 -10.80 32.44 -3.02
C PRO A 217 -9.64 31.47 -3.28
N LEU A 218 -9.94 30.27 -3.77
CA LEU A 218 -8.91 29.26 -4.07
C LEU A 218 -8.27 29.55 -5.44
N PRO A 219 -7.00 29.99 -5.50
CA PRO A 219 -6.30 30.17 -6.78
C PRO A 219 -6.02 28.85 -7.48
N TYR A 220 -5.89 27.76 -6.71
CA TYR A 220 -5.63 26.42 -7.18
C TYR A 220 -6.35 25.41 -6.28
N LEU A 221 -7.05 24.45 -6.88
CA LEU A 221 -7.73 23.37 -6.18
C LEU A 221 -6.87 22.09 -6.27
N PRO A 222 -6.30 21.60 -5.15
CA PRO A 222 -5.47 20.39 -5.16
C PRO A 222 -6.31 19.10 -5.27
N GLU A 223 -5.68 17.96 -5.55
CA GLU A 223 -6.36 16.66 -5.75
C GLU A 223 -7.26 16.22 -4.59
N SER A 224 -6.80 16.39 -3.35
CA SER A 224 -7.57 15.99 -2.15
C SER A 224 -8.62 17.04 -1.76
N GLU A 225 -8.70 18.14 -2.50
CA GLU A 225 -9.65 19.25 -2.36
C GLU A 225 -9.89 19.64 -0.89
N GLN A 226 -11.15 19.93 -0.52
CA GLN A 226 -11.58 20.21 0.85
C GLN A 226 -12.57 19.16 1.37
N TRP A 227 -12.47 17.92 0.88
CA TRP A 227 -13.46 16.85 1.16
C TRP A 227 -13.65 16.58 2.65
N GLN A 228 -12.55 16.59 3.41
CA GLN A 228 -12.53 16.27 4.83
C GLN A 228 -13.41 17.22 5.65
N GLN A 229 -13.44 18.50 5.26
CA GLN A 229 -14.17 19.55 5.96
C GLN A 229 -15.70 19.34 5.92
N SER A 230 -16.23 18.71 4.88
CA SER A 230 -17.66 18.40 4.74
C SER A 230 -18.00 16.97 5.11
N LEU A 231 -17.17 16.00 4.71
CA LEU A 231 -17.47 14.57 4.85
C LEU A 231 -17.29 14.07 6.28
N ILE A 232 -16.25 14.50 7.02
CA ILE A 232 -16.03 14.03 8.39
C ILE A 232 -17.19 14.43 9.33
N PRO A 233 -17.65 15.71 9.35
CA PRO A 233 -18.82 16.08 10.14
C PRO A 233 -20.09 15.32 9.74
N ALA A 234 -20.33 15.11 8.44
CA ALA A 234 -21.50 14.39 7.95
C ALA A 234 -21.50 12.91 8.38
N LEU A 235 -20.33 12.25 8.38
CA LEU A 235 -20.15 10.89 8.91
C LEU A 235 -20.46 10.83 10.41
N ARG A 236 -19.93 11.77 11.20
CA ARG A 236 -20.17 11.86 12.65
C ARG A 236 -21.63 12.16 13.00
N ALA A 237 -22.31 12.92 12.14
CA ALA A 237 -23.73 13.25 12.28
C ALA A 237 -24.65 12.13 11.75
N HIS A 238 -24.11 10.99 11.32
CA HIS A 238 -24.85 9.89 10.68
C HIS A 238 -25.73 10.36 9.50
N GLN A 239 -25.26 11.35 8.73
CA GLN A 239 -25.94 11.85 7.53
C GLN A 239 -25.51 11.11 6.26
N VAL A 240 -24.40 10.36 6.35
CA VAL A 240 -23.89 9.50 5.28
C VAL A 240 -24.09 8.06 5.70
N HIS A 241 -24.80 7.29 4.88
CA HIS A 241 -25.06 5.85 5.11
C HIS A 241 -24.43 4.95 4.04
N TRP A 242 -24.05 5.53 2.90
CA TRP A 242 -23.54 4.79 1.76
C TRP A 242 -22.09 5.17 1.47
N VAL A 243 -21.23 4.17 1.35
CA VAL A 243 -19.85 4.35 0.88
C VAL A 243 -19.78 3.94 -0.58
N ASP A 244 -19.64 4.95 -1.46
CA ASP A 244 -19.48 4.73 -2.90
C ASP A 244 -18.02 4.41 -3.24
N LEU A 245 -17.76 3.16 -3.62
CA LEU A 245 -16.41 2.69 -3.98
C LEU A 245 -15.84 3.34 -5.25
N GLY A 246 -16.69 3.94 -6.09
CA GLY A 246 -16.27 4.69 -7.27
C GLY A 246 -15.81 6.11 -6.96
N HIS A 247 -16.13 6.61 -5.76
CA HIS A 247 -15.82 7.97 -5.32
C HIS A 247 -15.16 7.99 -3.94
N LEU A 248 -14.37 6.96 -3.60
CA LEU A 248 -13.61 6.93 -2.35
C LEU A 248 -12.68 8.13 -2.27
N ARG A 249 -12.70 8.81 -1.13
CA ARG A 249 -11.87 9.96 -0.82
C ARG A 249 -10.87 9.59 0.26
N GLY A 250 -9.64 10.06 0.11
CA GLY A 250 -8.62 9.96 1.16
C GLY A 250 -8.94 10.93 2.29
N ILE A 251 -9.69 10.47 3.30
CA ILE A 251 -10.09 11.32 4.44
C ILE A 251 -9.16 11.22 5.66
N VAL A 252 -8.14 10.36 5.58
CA VAL A 252 -7.11 10.27 6.62
C VAL A 252 -6.11 11.39 6.43
N SER A 253 -6.11 12.37 7.33
CA SER A 253 -5.16 13.48 7.33
C SER A 253 -3.87 13.13 8.06
N ALA A 254 -3.94 12.65 9.30
CA ALA A 254 -2.75 12.30 10.07
C ALA A 254 -2.84 10.90 10.69
N PRO A 255 -1.78 10.06 10.60
CA PRO A 255 -0.56 10.26 9.81
C PRO A 255 -0.75 10.13 8.30
N SER A 256 0.10 10.79 7.51
CA SER A 256 0.04 10.74 6.04
C SER A 256 0.38 9.35 5.49
N PHE A 257 -0.61 8.70 4.88
CA PHE A 257 -0.37 7.42 4.22
C PHE A 257 0.44 7.56 2.91
N HIS A 258 0.32 8.67 2.18
CA HIS A 258 1.18 8.95 1.02
C HIS A 258 2.65 8.95 1.41
N THR A 259 2.97 9.55 2.56
CA THR A 259 4.34 9.55 3.07
C THR A 259 4.80 8.14 3.47
N ALA A 260 3.93 7.39 4.17
CA ALA A 260 4.24 6.01 4.51
C ALA A 260 4.50 5.15 3.24
N ALA A 261 3.61 5.25 2.25
CA ALA A 261 3.70 4.56 0.98
C ALA A 261 5.00 4.92 0.23
N ALA A 262 5.36 6.21 0.14
CA ALA A 262 6.60 6.66 -0.49
C ALA A 262 7.84 5.97 0.10
N VAL A 263 7.93 5.95 1.43
CA VAL A 263 9.05 5.33 2.15
C VAL A 263 9.09 3.83 1.90
N LEU A 264 7.94 3.15 1.93
CA LEU A 264 7.85 1.72 1.61
C LEU A 264 8.27 1.42 0.16
N TYR A 265 7.84 2.25 -0.80
CA TYR A 265 8.17 2.08 -2.21
C TYR A 265 9.67 2.26 -2.45
N ILE A 266 10.27 3.30 -1.85
CA ILE A 266 11.71 3.53 -1.87
C ILE A 266 12.45 2.33 -1.26
N ALA A 267 12.02 1.86 -0.08
CA ALA A 267 12.65 0.74 0.60
C ALA A 267 12.58 -0.56 -0.22
N ALA A 268 11.45 -0.82 -0.90
CA ALA A 268 11.28 -1.99 -1.76
C ALA A 268 12.16 -1.93 -3.02
N ALA A 269 12.28 -0.75 -3.63
CA ALA A 269 13.11 -0.53 -4.81
C ALA A 269 14.61 -0.50 -4.49
N TRP A 270 15.00 -0.10 -3.28
CA TRP A 270 16.40 0.20 -2.94
C TRP A 270 17.40 -0.92 -3.29
N PRO A 271 17.12 -2.22 -3.06
CA PRO A 271 18.06 -3.28 -3.41
C PRO A 271 18.19 -3.52 -4.93
N ARG A 272 17.24 -3.05 -5.75
CA ARG A 272 17.19 -3.27 -7.19
C ARG A 272 17.75 -2.07 -7.93
N ARG A 273 18.94 -2.21 -8.52
CA ARG A 273 19.68 -1.10 -9.14
C ARG A 273 18.89 -0.39 -10.24
N GLU A 274 18.11 -1.15 -11.00
CA GLU A 274 17.30 -0.70 -12.14
C GLU A 274 16.11 0.15 -11.68
N LEU A 275 15.56 -0.15 -10.51
CA LEU A 275 14.41 0.56 -9.96
C LEU A 275 14.79 1.71 -9.03
N ARG A 276 15.97 1.63 -8.40
CA ARG A 276 16.37 2.56 -7.34
C ARG A 276 16.24 4.02 -7.74
N ALA A 277 16.94 4.45 -8.78
CA ALA A 277 16.93 5.85 -9.20
C ALA A 277 15.54 6.36 -9.62
N PRO A 278 14.81 5.71 -10.55
CA PRO A 278 13.51 6.23 -10.99
C PRO A 278 12.47 6.19 -9.87
N ILE A 279 12.42 5.13 -9.06
CA ILE A 279 11.43 5.03 -7.98
C ILE A 279 11.74 6.03 -6.86
N VAL A 280 13.01 6.24 -6.50
CA VAL A 280 13.39 7.27 -5.53
C VAL A 280 13.02 8.65 -6.03
N ALA A 281 13.36 9.00 -7.27
CA ALA A 281 13.04 10.31 -7.84
C ALA A 281 11.52 10.56 -7.85
N LEU A 282 10.72 9.59 -8.30
CA LEU A 282 9.27 9.70 -8.37
C LEU A 282 8.64 9.85 -6.98
N ASN A 283 9.13 9.12 -5.98
CA ASN A 283 8.58 9.15 -4.63
C ASN A 283 9.03 10.37 -3.83
N VAL A 284 10.23 10.89 -4.07
CA VAL A 284 10.64 12.20 -3.55
C VAL A 284 9.76 13.30 -4.14
N ALA A 285 9.46 13.24 -5.46
CA ALA A 285 8.51 14.17 -6.06
C ALA A 285 7.11 14.05 -5.46
N MET A 286 6.63 12.84 -5.20
CA MET A 286 5.36 12.60 -4.49
C MET A 286 5.36 13.21 -3.09
N LEU A 287 6.45 13.04 -2.33
CA LEU A 287 6.58 13.65 -0.99
C LEU A 287 6.56 15.18 -1.06
N LEU A 288 7.23 15.78 -2.05
CA LEU A 288 7.24 17.25 -2.22
C LEU A 288 5.87 17.80 -2.65
N SER A 289 5.06 17.03 -3.37
CA SER A 289 3.70 17.44 -3.76
C SER A 289 2.65 17.18 -2.69
N THR A 290 2.90 16.22 -1.79
CA THR A 290 1.98 15.78 -0.72
C THR A 290 1.41 16.92 0.14
N PRO A 291 2.18 17.95 0.58
CA PRO A 291 1.62 19.05 1.36
C PRO A 291 0.46 19.78 0.68
N VAL A 292 0.55 19.99 -0.65
CA VAL A 292 -0.47 20.73 -1.42
C VAL A 292 -1.53 19.77 -1.95
N GLU A 293 -1.15 18.81 -2.78
CA GLU A 293 -2.08 17.87 -3.42
C GLU A 293 -2.85 17.00 -2.43
N GLY A 294 -2.18 16.65 -1.33
CA GLY A 294 -2.73 15.84 -0.26
C GLY A 294 -3.29 16.61 0.91
N THR A 295 -3.16 17.94 0.90
CA THR A 295 -3.52 18.79 2.04
C THR A 295 -2.97 18.22 3.35
N HIS A 296 -1.65 18.08 3.41
CA HIS A 296 -0.94 17.48 4.55
C HIS A 296 -0.06 18.50 5.28
N TYR A 297 -0.04 18.39 6.61
CA TYR A 297 0.92 19.08 7.46
C TYR A 297 2.28 18.39 7.40
N LEU A 298 3.39 19.11 7.57
CA LEU A 298 4.70 18.46 7.63
C LEU A 298 4.78 17.48 8.81
N ALA A 299 4.17 17.81 9.95
CA ALA A 299 4.09 16.97 11.13
C ALA A 299 3.46 15.59 10.84
N ASP A 300 2.37 15.57 10.06
CA ASP A 300 1.68 14.32 9.73
C ASP A 300 2.48 13.45 8.74
N MET A 301 3.29 14.09 7.88
CA MET A 301 4.21 13.42 6.97
C MET A 301 5.34 12.76 7.74
N LEU A 302 5.95 13.48 8.70
CA LEU A 302 6.98 12.91 9.58
C LEU A 302 6.45 11.69 10.35
N LEU A 303 5.21 11.76 10.84
CA LEU A 303 4.58 10.62 11.50
C LEU A 303 4.30 9.47 10.51
N GLY A 304 3.88 9.77 9.28
CA GLY A 304 3.73 8.77 8.21
C GLY A 304 5.05 8.05 7.88
N ALA A 305 6.16 8.78 7.84
CA ALA A 305 7.49 8.19 7.66
C ALA A 305 7.87 7.28 8.84
N ALA A 306 7.57 7.70 10.08
CA ALA A 306 7.77 6.87 11.26
C ALA A 306 6.92 5.58 11.21
N VAL A 307 5.66 5.65 10.78
CA VAL A 307 4.80 4.48 10.57
C VAL A 307 5.43 3.50 9.58
N ALA A 308 5.94 3.98 8.44
CA ALA A 308 6.60 3.13 7.46
C ALA A 308 7.86 2.46 8.03
N VAL A 309 8.69 3.19 8.77
CA VAL A 309 9.89 2.64 9.42
C VAL A 309 9.50 1.53 10.41
N VAL A 310 8.51 1.77 11.26
CA VAL A 310 8.01 0.78 12.23
C VAL A 310 7.48 -0.46 11.50
N ALA A 311 6.69 -0.29 10.44
CA ALA A 311 6.18 -1.40 9.65
C ALA A 311 7.32 -2.22 9.01
N ILE A 312 8.33 -1.57 8.42
CA ILE A 312 9.51 -2.24 7.85
C ILE A 312 10.25 -3.04 8.92
N LEU A 313 10.51 -2.44 10.08
CA LEU A 313 11.24 -3.10 11.16
C LEU A 313 10.46 -4.30 11.71
N ALA A 314 9.15 -4.15 11.94
CA ALA A 314 8.29 -5.24 12.38
C ALA A 314 8.31 -6.40 11.37
N MET A 315 8.18 -6.10 10.07
CA MET A 315 8.18 -7.14 9.03
C MET A 315 9.54 -7.79 8.83
N ARG A 316 10.66 -7.10 9.07
CA ARG A 316 12.00 -7.70 9.07
C ARG A 316 12.17 -8.72 10.19
N VAL A 317 11.58 -8.46 11.36
CA VAL A 317 11.61 -9.39 12.50
C VAL A 317 10.70 -10.59 12.26
N MET A 318 9.47 -10.35 11.79
CA MET A 318 8.47 -11.41 11.58
C MET A 318 8.81 -12.29 10.38
N LEU A 319 9.40 -11.72 9.34
CA LEU A 319 9.85 -12.40 8.13
C LEU A 319 11.35 -12.13 7.97
N PRO A 320 12.24 -12.87 8.64
CA PRO A 320 13.67 -12.75 8.37
C PRO A 320 13.96 -13.10 6.90
N ALA A 321 14.94 -12.44 6.29
CA ALA A 321 15.49 -12.94 5.02
C ALA A 321 16.08 -14.33 5.28
N GLU A 322 15.80 -15.30 4.41
CA GLU A 322 16.60 -16.52 4.43
C GLU A 322 18.03 -16.08 4.14
N SER A 323 18.94 -16.37 5.07
CA SER A 323 20.36 -16.09 4.90
C SER A 323 20.87 -16.93 3.74
N ASP A 324 21.24 -16.30 2.64
CA ASP A 324 22.09 -16.90 1.60
C ASP A 324 23.45 -17.29 2.18
#